data_AF-X0V201-F1
#
_entry.id   AF-X0V201-F1
#
_cell.length_a   1.000
_cell.length_b   1.000
_cell.length_c   1.000
_cell.angle_alpha   90.00
_cell.angle_beta   90.00
_cell.angle_gamma   90.00
#
_symmetry.space_group_name_H-M   'P 1'
#
loop_
_entity.id
_entity.type
_entity.pdbx_description
1 polymer ?
#
loop_
_entity_poly.entity_id
_entity_poly.type
_entity_poly.pdbx_seq_one_letter_code
_entity_poly.pdbx_strand_id
1 'polypeptide(L)'
;FIDRVSHLAPQQDIPRPILRSLAVIAYNHPMTQSDLVKVRGNKAYAHVQELLARNLIRAEESGRTLLMHVTKEFLRHFGLSTVEEFRFHVAGLPEPEGELEPELEREPESDSEPDREQASDSEPDSEPEAEAPTSEGGG
;
A
#
# COMPACT_ATOMS: atom_id res chain seq x y z
N PHE A 1 -4.36 18.19 -0.53
CA PHE A 1 -5.34 17.09 -0.45
C PHE A 1 -5.10 16.19 0.77
N ILE A 2 -3.87 15.71 0.98
CA ILE A 2 -3.59 14.63 1.92
C ILE A 2 -3.71 15.08 3.38
N ASP A 3 -3.18 16.26 3.72
CA ASP A 3 -3.02 16.67 5.12
C ASP A 3 -4.32 16.90 5.91
N ARG A 4 -5.51 16.95 5.27
CA ARG A 4 -6.79 17.05 6.01
C ARG A 4 -7.60 15.76 6.01
N VAL A 5 -7.47 14.95 4.96
CA VAL A 5 -8.11 13.63 4.88
C VAL A 5 -7.32 12.60 5.68
N SER A 6 -6.00 12.76 5.79
CA SER A 6 -5.14 11.94 6.65
C SER A 6 -5.52 12.00 8.12
N HIS A 7 -6.06 13.11 8.64
CA HIS A 7 -6.48 13.18 10.05
C HIS A 7 -7.85 12.53 10.31
N LEU A 8 -8.62 12.21 9.26
CA LEU A 8 -9.92 11.57 9.35
C LEU A 8 -9.82 10.03 9.31
N ALA A 9 -8.71 9.48 8.81
CA ALA A 9 -8.46 8.04 8.75
C ALA A 9 -7.42 7.62 9.82
N PRO A 10 -7.84 7.13 11.00
CA PRO A 10 -6.91 6.64 12.03
C PRO A 10 -6.08 5.40 11.61
N GLN A 11 -6.36 4.82 10.43
CA GLN A 11 -5.59 3.74 9.81
C GLN A 11 -4.92 4.28 8.54
N GLN A 12 -3.67 4.74 8.65
CA GLN A 12 -2.88 5.45 7.63
C GLN A 12 -2.42 4.57 6.44
N ASP A 13 -3.14 3.52 6.08
CA ASP A 13 -2.63 2.52 5.15
C ASP A 13 -2.96 2.80 3.67
N ILE A 14 -3.63 3.92 3.35
CA ILE A 14 -4.03 4.26 1.98
C ILE A 14 -3.00 5.19 1.34
N PRO A 15 -2.31 4.77 0.27
CA PRO A 15 -1.37 5.61 -0.44
C PRO A 15 -1.99 6.91 -0.96
N ARG A 16 -1.22 8.00 -0.89
CA ARG A 16 -1.60 9.35 -1.33
C ARG A 16 -2.29 9.41 -2.70
N PRO A 17 -1.79 8.71 -3.76
CA PRO A 17 -2.43 8.73 -5.08
C PRO A 17 -3.84 8.10 -5.10
N ILE A 18 -4.02 7.03 -4.32
CA ILE A 18 -5.28 6.28 -4.18
C ILE A 18 -6.28 7.11 -3.38
N LEU A 19 -5.83 7.73 -2.28
CA LEU A 19 -6.66 8.62 -1.48
C LEU A 19 -7.22 9.78 -2.31
N ARG A 20 -6.40 10.38 -3.19
CA ARG A 20 -6.87 11.41 -4.13
C ARG A 20 -7.99 10.86 -5.02
N SER A 21 -7.91 9.60 -5.45
CA SER A 21 -8.93 9.02 -6.35
C SER A 21 -10.21 8.74 -5.59
N LEU A 22 -10.07 8.23 -4.36
CA LEU A 22 -11.18 8.01 -3.45
C LEU A 22 -11.96 9.31 -3.19
N ALA A 23 -11.28 10.43 -2.97
CA ALA A 23 -11.99 11.69 -2.76
C ALA A 23 -12.76 12.19 -3.98
N VAL A 24 -12.20 12.04 -5.19
CA VAL A 24 -12.95 12.38 -6.41
C VAL A 24 -14.21 11.53 -6.52
N ILE A 25 -14.12 10.23 -6.23
CA ILE A 25 -15.27 9.32 -6.22
C ILE A 25 -16.29 9.72 -5.14
N ALA A 26 -15.83 9.95 -3.90
CA ALA A 26 -16.70 10.28 -2.77
C ALA A 26 -17.40 11.63 -2.94
N TYR A 27 -16.71 12.62 -3.50
CA TYR A 27 -17.27 13.93 -3.78
C TYR A 27 -18.34 13.86 -4.88
N ASN A 28 -18.06 13.14 -5.97
CA ASN A 28 -18.95 13.02 -7.13
C ASN A 28 -19.86 11.79 -7.07
N HIS A 29 -20.05 11.21 -5.89
CA HIS A 29 -20.83 10.00 -5.71
C HIS A 29 -22.32 10.22 -6.06
N PRO A 30 -22.95 9.33 -6.86
CA PRO A 30 -22.38 8.20 -7.58
C PRO A 30 -21.68 8.61 -8.89
N MET A 31 -20.53 7.97 -9.21
CA MET A 31 -19.66 8.37 -10.34
C MET A 31 -19.31 7.19 -11.24
N THR A 32 -19.22 7.39 -12.56
CA THR A 32 -18.74 6.34 -13.47
C THR A 32 -17.23 6.17 -13.44
N GLN A 33 -16.73 4.95 -13.64
CA GLN A 33 -15.28 4.69 -13.78
C GLN A 33 -14.70 5.44 -14.98
N SER A 34 -15.45 5.56 -16.08
CA SER A 34 -15.01 6.36 -17.23
C SER A 34 -14.81 7.83 -16.88
N ASP A 35 -15.65 8.42 -16.04
CA ASP A 35 -15.48 9.83 -15.65
C ASP A 35 -14.31 10.01 -14.70
N LEU A 36 -14.08 9.05 -13.79
CA LEU A 36 -12.89 9.07 -12.95
C LEU A 36 -11.60 9.00 -13.79
N VAL A 37 -11.56 8.15 -14.82
CA VAL A 37 -10.42 8.03 -15.74
C VAL A 37 -10.18 9.33 -16.50
N LYS A 38 -11.23 10.05 -16.92
CA LYS A 38 -11.08 11.38 -17.54
C LYS A 38 -10.41 12.39 -16.60
N VAL A 39 -10.70 12.31 -15.30
CA VAL A 39 -10.15 13.23 -14.28
C VAL A 39 -8.75 12.82 -13.81
N ARG A 40 -8.49 11.52 -13.65
CA ARG A 40 -7.28 10.98 -12.99
C ARG A 40 -6.31 10.23 -13.90
N GLY A 41 -6.67 10.04 -15.16
CA GLY A 41 -5.90 9.29 -16.14
C GLY A 41 -5.93 7.78 -15.92
N ASN A 42 -5.11 7.05 -16.69
CA ASN A 42 -5.13 5.58 -16.75
C ASN A 42 -4.84 4.88 -15.41
N LYS A 43 -4.09 5.53 -14.50
CA LYS A 43 -3.84 4.98 -13.14
C LYS A 43 -5.13 4.79 -12.33
N ALA A 44 -6.23 5.46 -12.70
CA ALA A 44 -7.52 5.33 -12.04
C ALA A 44 -8.05 3.89 -12.03
N TYR A 45 -7.77 3.06 -13.05
CA TYR A 45 -8.20 1.67 -13.07
C TYR A 45 -7.60 0.87 -11.89
N ALA A 46 -6.29 1.00 -11.66
CA ALA A 46 -5.62 0.35 -10.54
C ALA A 46 -6.12 0.88 -9.20
N HIS A 47 -6.32 2.19 -9.08
CA HIS A 47 -6.87 2.78 -7.85
C HIS A 47 -8.28 2.26 -7.54
N VAL A 48 -9.13 2.09 -8.55
CA VAL A 48 -10.49 1.54 -8.36
C VAL A 48 -10.43 0.10 -7.84
N GLN A 49 -9.53 -0.74 -8.38
CA GLN A 49 -9.37 -2.11 -7.90
C GLN A 49 -8.94 -2.15 -6.42
N GLU A 50 -7.97 -1.32 -6.04
CA GLU A 50 -7.52 -1.22 -4.65
C GLU A 50 -8.65 -0.75 -3.70
N LEU A 51 -9.43 0.25 -4.12
CA LEU A 51 -10.53 0.78 -3.32
C LEU A 51 -11.68 -0.22 -3.16
N LEU A 52 -11.92 -1.04 -4.18
CA LEU A 52 -12.87 -2.16 -4.11
C LEU A 52 -12.36 -3.24 -3.15
N ALA A 53 -11.07 -3.61 -3.23
CA ALA A 53 -10.45 -4.61 -2.35
C ALA A 53 -10.53 -4.19 -0.87
N ARG A 54 -10.40 -2.89 -0.59
CA ARG A 54 -10.57 -2.31 0.76
C ARG A 54 -12.03 -2.10 1.18
N ASN A 55 -13.00 -2.46 0.34
CA ASN A 55 -14.42 -2.24 0.54
C ASN A 55 -14.82 -0.76 0.75
N LEU A 56 -13.96 0.20 0.38
CA LEU A 56 -14.24 1.64 0.54
C LEU A 56 -15.22 2.13 -0.52
N ILE A 57 -15.23 1.47 -1.67
CA ILE A 57 -16.21 1.68 -2.73
C ILE A 57 -16.89 0.36 -3.11
N ARG A 58 -18.06 0.44 -3.73
CA ARG A 58 -18.71 -0.66 -4.44
C ARG A 58 -18.94 -0.23 -5.89
N ALA A 59 -18.98 -1.18 -6.81
CA ALA A 59 -19.23 -0.91 -8.22
C ALA A 59 -20.38 -1.79 -8.72
N GLU A 60 -21.18 -1.27 -9.64
CA GLU A 60 -22.21 -2.00 -10.36
C GLU A 60 -22.09 -1.73 -11.87
N GLU A 61 -22.48 -2.70 -12.70
CA GLU A 61 -22.41 -2.56 -14.15
C GLU A 61 -23.39 -1.50 -14.65
N SER A 62 -22.89 -0.58 -15.46
CA SER A 62 -23.69 0.47 -16.10
C SER A 62 -23.30 0.58 -17.57
N GLY A 63 -23.97 -0.22 -18.40
CA GLY A 63 -23.70 -0.30 -19.83
C GLY A 63 -22.28 -0.79 -20.12
N ARG A 64 -21.40 0.13 -20.53
CA ARG A 64 -20.00 -0.16 -20.91
C ARG A 64 -18.98 0.27 -19.85
N THR A 65 -19.43 0.70 -18.69
CA THR A 65 -18.59 1.15 -17.59
C THR A 65 -19.16 0.68 -16.25
N LEU A 66 -18.46 1.01 -15.16
CA LEU A 66 -18.90 0.75 -13.80
C LEU A 66 -19.46 2.04 -13.20
N LEU A 67 -20.62 1.96 -12.55
CA LEU A 67 -21.13 3.00 -11.68
C LEU A 67 -20.65 2.72 -10.26
N MET A 68 -19.88 3.64 -9.70
CA MET A 68 -19.19 3.47 -8.42
C MET A 68 -19.88 4.25 -7.32
N HIS A 69 -19.95 3.60 -6.17
CA HIS A 69 -20.57 4.12 -4.97
C HIS A 69 -19.63 4.07 -3.76
N VAL A 70 -19.71 5.00 -2.81
CA VAL A 70 -19.01 4.89 -1.52
C VAL A 70 -19.81 3.97 -0.61
N THR A 71 -19.11 3.25 0.26
CA THR A 71 -19.74 2.28 1.15
C THR A 71 -19.93 2.84 2.56
N LYS A 72 -20.59 2.06 3.41
CA LYS A 72 -20.60 2.31 4.87
C LYS A 72 -19.22 2.13 5.48
N GLU A 73 -18.37 1.29 4.88
CA GLU A 73 -16.98 1.11 5.32
C GLU A 73 -16.20 2.40 5.19
N PHE A 74 -16.37 3.12 4.07
CA PHE A 74 -15.77 4.43 3.87
C PHE A 74 -16.13 5.38 5.02
N LEU A 75 -17.42 5.51 5.34
CA LEU A 75 -17.88 6.38 6.43
C LEU A 75 -17.23 6.00 7.77
N ARG A 76 -17.23 4.69 8.09
CA ARG A 76 -16.60 4.18 9.32
C ARG A 76 -15.09 4.44 9.35
N HIS A 77 -14.41 4.24 8.22
CA HIS A 77 -12.97 4.42 8.09
C HIS A 77 -12.55 5.88 8.27
N PHE A 78 -13.37 6.83 7.82
CA PHE A 78 -13.11 8.27 7.97
C PHE A 78 -13.76 8.90 9.23
N GLY A 79 -14.40 8.10 10.08
CA GLY A 79 -15.09 8.58 11.28
C GLY A 79 -16.28 9.51 10.97
N LEU A 80 -16.89 9.36 9.79
CA LEU A 80 -17.98 10.22 9.31
C LEU A 80 -19.33 9.55 9.51
N SER A 81 -20.36 10.36 9.74
CA SER A 81 -21.74 9.90 9.80
C SER A 81 -22.41 9.92 8.43
N THR A 82 -22.04 10.87 7.56
CA THR A 82 -22.65 11.05 6.23
C THR A 82 -21.63 11.46 5.17
N VAL A 83 -22.00 11.28 3.90
CA VAL A 83 -21.17 11.73 2.76
C VAL A 83 -21.20 13.26 2.63
N GLU A 84 -22.28 13.89 3.09
CA GLU A 84 -22.39 15.35 3.20
C GLU A 84 -21.33 15.92 4.14
N GLU A 85 -21.06 15.23 5.25
CA GLU A 85 -20.00 15.59 6.21
C GLU A 85 -18.62 15.53 5.53
N PHE A 86 -18.36 14.47 4.75
CA PHE A 86 -17.16 14.39 3.91
C PHE A 86 -17.04 15.62 2.99
N ARG A 87 -18.09 15.93 2.25
CA ARG A 87 -18.10 17.08 1.31
C ARG A 87 -17.87 18.39 2.04
N PHE A 88 -18.43 18.59 3.24
CA PHE A 88 -18.18 19.79 4.04
C PHE A 88 -16.70 19.94 4.41
N HIS A 89 -16.04 18.85 4.81
CA HIS A 89 -14.61 18.86 5.14
C HIS A 89 -13.69 19.08 3.93
N VAL A 90 -14.15 18.69 2.73
CA VAL A 90 -13.37 18.74 1.48
C VAL A 90 -13.71 19.98 0.62
N ALA A 91 -14.87 20.62 0.82
CA ALA A 91 -15.33 21.78 0.04
C ALA A 91 -14.49 23.07 0.24
N GLY A 92 -13.55 23.08 1.18
CA GLY A 92 -12.58 24.16 1.36
C GLY A 92 -11.25 23.97 0.61
N LEU A 93 -11.17 23.01 -0.32
CA LEU A 93 -9.93 22.76 -1.07
C LEU A 93 -9.83 23.69 -2.29
N PRO A 94 -8.67 24.32 -2.53
CA PRO A 94 -8.38 24.89 -3.84
C PRO A 94 -8.36 23.78 -4.89
N GLU A 95 -8.89 24.07 -6.08
CA GLU A 95 -8.73 23.25 -7.29
C GLU A 95 -7.25 22.88 -7.44
N PRO A 96 -6.91 21.65 -7.89
CA PRO A 96 -5.52 21.27 -8.10
C PRO A 96 -4.94 22.11 -9.24
N GLU A 97 -4.30 23.22 -8.89
CA GLU A 97 -3.30 23.86 -9.74
C GLU A 97 -2.25 22.79 -10.04
N GLY A 98 -2.04 22.50 -11.32
CA GLY A 98 -1.43 21.27 -11.80
C GLY A 98 -0.10 20.94 -11.14
N GLU A 99 -0.04 19.80 -10.48
CA GLU A 99 1.22 19.14 -10.14
C GLU A 99 1.20 17.74 -10.75
N LEU A 100 1.83 17.66 -11.92
CA LEU A 100 2.49 16.45 -12.40
C LEU A 100 3.50 16.06 -11.32
N GLU A 101 3.16 15.16 -10.40
CA GLU A 101 4.20 14.52 -9.60
C GLU A 101 4.92 13.51 -10.51
N PRO A 102 6.21 13.71 -10.87
CA PRO A 102 7.00 12.62 -11.40
C PRO A 102 7.08 11.54 -10.32
N GLU A 103 6.89 10.30 -10.75
CA GLU A 103 7.08 9.09 -9.95
C GLU A 103 8.51 9.07 -9.38
N LEU A 104 8.74 9.66 -8.21
CA LEU A 104 9.90 9.32 -7.40
C LEU A 104 9.51 8.16 -6.50
N GLU A 105 9.84 6.97 -7.01
CA GLU A 105 10.31 5.80 -6.28
C GLU A 105 10.48 6.08 -4.77
N ARG A 106 9.51 5.62 -3.98
CA ARG A 106 9.77 5.28 -2.59
C ARG A 106 9.47 3.80 -2.47
N GLU A 107 10.56 3.04 -2.48
CA GLU A 107 10.68 1.64 -2.11
C GLU A 107 9.72 1.30 -0.95
N PRO A 108 9.08 0.12 -0.95
CA PRO A 108 8.36 -0.34 0.22
C PRO A 108 9.38 -0.59 1.34
N GLU A 109 9.38 0.24 2.38
CA GLU A 109 9.96 -0.15 3.67
C GLU A 109 9.07 -1.29 4.22
N SER A 110 9.42 -2.50 3.79
CA SER A 110 8.90 -3.76 4.31
C SER A 110 9.46 -3.96 5.71
N ASP A 111 8.87 -3.27 6.68
CA ASP A 111 9.05 -3.60 8.09
C ASP A 111 8.04 -4.71 8.44
N SER A 112 8.47 -5.95 8.27
CA SER A 112 7.77 -7.16 8.74
C SER A 112 8.81 -8.23 9.09
N GLU A 113 9.40 -8.02 10.26
CA GLU A 113 9.65 -8.97 11.36
C GLU A 113 10.62 -10.19 11.20
N PRO A 114 11.17 -10.66 12.35
CA PRO A 114 12.42 -11.42 12.45
C PRO A 114 12.19 -12.93 12.55
N ASP A 115 13.16 -13.75 12.13
CA ASP A 115 13.69 -14.89 12.92
C ASP A 115 14.85 -15.56 12.15
N ARG A 116 15.87 -15.95 12.91
CA ARG A 116 16.72 -17.16 12.74
C ARG A 116 17.57 -17.37 11.49
N GLU A 117 18.89 -17.34 11.71
CA GLU A 117 19.84 -18.47 11.57
C GLU A 117 21.24 -17.97 11.20
N GLN A 118 22.14 -17.92 12.18
CA GLN A 118 23.58 -18.07 11.96
C GLN A 118 24.05 -19.06 13.03
N ALA A 119 24.07 -20.36 12.74
CA ALA A 119 25.09 -21.06 11.96
C ALA A 119 26.46 -21.01 12.64
N SER A 120 26.74 -22.08 13.37
CA SER A 120 27.99 -22.84 13.35
C SER A 120 29.28 -22.08 13.64
N ASP A 121 29.60 -21.93 14.92
CA ASP A 121 30.98 -21.87 15.38
C ASP A 121 31.38 -23.30 15.79
N SER A 122 32.25 -23.92 15.01
CA SER A 122 32.88 -25.20 15.35
C SER A 122 34.31 -25.14 14.86
N GLU A 123 35.17 -24.70 15.77
CA GLU A 123 36.63 -24.87 15.69
C GLU A 123 36.98 -26.36 15.52
N PRO A 124 37.93 -26.71 14.64
CA PRO A 124 38.65 -27.96 14.77
C PRO A 124 40.05 -27.69 15.33
N ASP A 125 40.19 -27.80 16.64
CA ASP A 125 41.49 -28.03 17.30
C ASP A 125 41.52 -29.50 17.74
N SER A 126 42.30 -30.33 17.03
CA SER A 126 42.71 -31.67 17.44
C SER A 126 43.76 -32.21 16.46
N GLU A 127 45.03 -32.01 16.79
CA GLU A 127 46.11 -32.89 16.35
C GLU A 127 45.97 -34.26 17.06
N PRO A 128 46.17 -35.39 16.35
CA PRO A 128 46.52 -36.63 17.02
C PRO A 128 47.91 -37.13 16.59
N GLU A 129 48.76 -37.20 17.62
CA GLU A 129 49.61 -38.31 18.04
C GLU A 129 50.43 -39.10 17.01
N ALA A 130 51.74 -39.04 17.26
CA ALA A 130 52.79 -39.89 16.77
C ALA A 130 52.51 -41.40 16.96
N GLU A 131 52.65 -42.15 15.87
CA GLU A 131 52.80 -43.61 15.91
C GLU A 131 54.28 -44.01 16.08
N ALA A 132 54.48 -45.02 16.92
CA ALA A 132 55.75 -45.56 17.40
C ALA A 132 56.37 -46.59 16.41
N PRO A 133 57.57 -47.15 16.69
CA PRO A 133 58.56 -47.58 15.69
C PRO A 133 58.46 -49.05 15.23
N THR A 134 58.91 -49.32 13.99
CA THR A 134 59.45 -50.63 13.53
C THR A 134 60.53 -50.35 12.46
N SER A 135 61.83 -50.50 12.77
CA SER A 135 62.70 -51.68 12.58
C SER A 135 62.96 -52.06 11.11
N GLU A 136 64.16 -51.75 10.61
CA GLU A 136 65.04 -52.49 9.65
C GLU A 136 66.22 -51.53 9.33
N GLY A 137 67.52 -51.84 9.29
CA GLY A 137 68.34 -53.04 9.39
C GLY A 137 69.64 -52.78 8.60
N GLY A 138 70.81 -52.92 9.23
CA GLY A 138 72.10 -53.31 8.61
C GLY A 138 72.90 -52.26 7.81
N GLY A 139 74.18 -52.09 8.20
CA GLY A 139 75.22 -51.43 7.40
C GLY A 139 76.35 -50.85 8.24
#